data_AF-A0A395M3Q5-F1
#
_entry.id   AF-A0A395M3Q5-F1
#
_cell.length_a   1.000
_cell.length_b   1.000
_cell.length_c   1.000
_cell.angle_alpha   90.00
_cell.angle_beta   90.00
_cell.angle_gamma   90.00
#
_symmetry.space_group_name_H-M   'P 1'
#
loop_
_entity.id
_entity.type
_entity.pdbx_description
1 polymer ?
#
loop_
_entity_poly.entity_id
_entity_poly.type
_entity_poly.pdbx_seq_one_letter_code
_entity_poly.pdbx_strand_id
1 'polypeptide(L)'
;MEYVACPISGSMEFDLCYRVPDRFALEQGEVWHIVSSRVSGLVMLNPRPTQHEIAKFYEALDYDPFITLKPSASLQDWAYKFIRQFISLRYKARAVLKRVSFEAS
;
A
#
# COMPACT_ATOMS: atom_id res chain seq x y z
N MET A 1 15.14 4.13 -10.23
CA MET A 1 13.76 4.55 -10.51
C MET A 1 13.28 3.93 -11.82
N GLU A 2 11.99 3.65 -11.96
CA GLU A 2 11.39 3.11 -13.20
C GLU A 2 10.08 3.83 -13.56
N TYR A 3 9.89 4.14 -14.84
CA TYR A 3 8.63 4.64 -15.38
C TYR A 3 7.75 3.46 -15.77
N VAL A 4 6.51 3.47 -15.29
CA VAL A 4 5.56 2.37 -15.53
C VAL A 4 4.27 2.89 -16.14
N ALA A 5 3.65 2.05 -16.97
CA ALA A 5 2.31 2.27 -17.46
C ALA A 5 1.29 2.21 -16.32
N CYS A 6 0.15 2.87 -16.50
CA CYS A 6 -0.95 2.78 -15.56
C CYS A 6 -1.41 1.30 -15.45
N PRO A 7 -1.44 0.69 -14.27
CA PRO A 7 -1.79 -0.72 -14.11
C PRO A 7 -3.26 -1.03 -14.42
N ILE A 8 -4.13 -0.01 -14.51
CA ILE A 8 -5.54 -0.17 -14.85
C ILE A 8 -5.77 -0.07 -16.37
N SER A 9 -5.15 0.91 -17.03
CA SER A 9 -5.42 1.23 -18.45
C SER A 9 -4.29 0.87 -19.41
N GLY A 10 -3.09 0.55 -18.91
CA GLY A 10 -1.88 0.38 -19.71
C GLY A 10 -1.34 1.67 -20.35
N SER A 11 -1.99 2.82 -20.10
CA SER A 11 -1.58 4.10 -20.69
C SER A 11 -0.32 4.66 -20.04
N MET A 12 0.50 5.34 -20.85
CA MET A 12 1.66 6.13 -20.41
C MET A 12 1.34 7.63 -20.30
N GLU A 13 0.08 8.02 -20.49
CA GLU A 13 -0.36 9.40 -20.45
C GLU A 13 -0.78 9.81 -19.04
N PHE A 14 -0.05 10.76 -18.48
CA PHE A 14 -0.26 11.23 -17.11
C PHE A 14 -0.20 12.76 -17.00
N ASP A 15 -0.98 13.29 -16.07
CA ASP A 15 -0.87 14.68 -15.61
C ASP A 15 -0.14 14.72 -14.26
N LEU A 16 0.81 15.63 -14.11
CA LEU A 16 1.50 15.84 -12.85
C LEU A 16 0.55 16.50 -11.84
N CYS A 17 0.32 15.84 -10.71
CA CYS A 17 -0.48 16.38 -9.61
C CYS A 17 0.42 17.12 -8.60
N TYR A 18 1.50 16.47 -8.14
CA TYR A 18 2.37 17.02 -7.11
C TYR A 18 3.84 16.65 -7.33
N ARG A 19 4.72 17.54 -6.88
CA ARG A 19 6.14 17.28 -6.67
C ARG A 19 6.41 17.32 -5.17
N VAL A 20 6.91 16.23 -4.61
CA VAL A 20 7.11 16.07 -3.17
C VAL A 20 8.58 15.79 -2.92
N PRO A 21 9.34 16.69 -2.27
CA PRO A 21 10.72 16.41 -1.93
C PRO A 21 10.81 15.32 -0.85
N ASP A 22 11.92 14.59 -0.81
CA ASP A 22 12.22 13.71 0.30
C ASP A 22 12.29 14.51 1.61
N ARG A 23 11.42 14.14 2.56
CA ARG A 23 11.32 14.79 3.87
C ARG A 23 12.60 14.71 4.71
N PHE A 24 13.46 13.73 4.46
CA PHE A 24 14.69 13.51 5.20
C PHE A 24 15.93 14.06 4.50
N ALA A 25 15.79 14.48 3.25
CA ALA A 25 16.87 15.01 2.43
C ALA A 25 16.35 16.16 1.56
N LEU A 26 15.85 17.23 2.17
CA LEU A 26 15.16 18.31 1.45
C LEU A 26 16.04 19.02 0.39
N GLU A 27 17.36 19.12 0.60
CA GLU A 27 18.26 19.84 -0.30
C GLU A 27 18.90 18.97 -1.38
N GLN A 28 19.05 17.66 -1.12
CA GLN A 28 19.84 16.74 -1.96
C GLN A 28 19.13 15.42 -2.25
N GLY A 29 17.92 15.25 -1.75
CA GLY A 29 17.11 14.04 -1.88
C GLY A 29 16.26 14.02 -3.14
N GLU A 30 15.62 12.88 -3.36
CA GLU A 30 14.77 12.71 -4.53
C GLU A 30 13.51 13.57 -4.45
N VAL A 31 13.03 14.01 -5.61
CA VAL A 31 11.73 14.66 -5.76
C VAL A 31 10.77 13.65 -6.37
N TRP A 32 9.78 13.25 -5.58
CA TRP A 32 8.74 12.31 -5.95
C TRP A 32 7.67 12.98 -6.78
N HIS A 33 7.25 12.32 -7.88
CA HIS A 33 6.19 12.81 -8.76
C HIS A 33 4.93 11.98 -8.56
N ILE A 34 3.89 12.62 -8.03
CA ILE A 34 2.56 12.06 -7.98
C ILE A 34 1.83 12.50 -9.24
N VAL A 35 1.40 11.53 -10.04
CA VAL A 35 0.76 11.76 -11.32
C VAL A 35 -0.60 11.09 -11.37
N SER A 36 -1.52 11.59 -12.19
CA SER A 36 -2.82 10.99 -12.46
C SER A 36 -2.88 10.50 -13.90
N SER A 37 -3.33 9.27 -14.13
CA SER A 37 -3.55 8.78 -15.50
C SER A 37 -4.71 9.52 -16.15
N ARG A 38 -4.51 10.04 -17.36
CA ARG A 38 -5.57 10.72 -18.13
C ARG A 38 -6.73 9.81 -18.51
N VAL A 39 -6.49 8.50 -18.55
CA VAL A 39 -7.47 7.50 -18.99
C VAL A 39 -8.27 6.94 -17.81
N SER A 40 -7.60 6.50 -16.75
CA SER A 40 -8.26 5.83 -15.61
C SER A 40 -8.51 6.75 -14.42
N GLY A 41 -7.88 7.93 -14.38
CA GLY A 41 -7.86 8.80 -13.20
C GLY A 41 -7.05 8.25 -12.03
N LEU A 42 -6.34 7.13 -12.20
CA LEU A 42 -5.52 6.56 -11.13
C LEU A 42 -4.37 7.50 -10.79
N VAL A 43 -4.33 7.93 -9.52
CA VAL A 43 -3.22 8.68 -8.96
C VAL A 43 -2.16 7.72 -8.44
N MET A 44 -0.91 7.89 -8.88
CA MET A 44 0.19 6.99 -8.55
C MET A 44 1.54 7.71 -8.56
N LEU A 45 2.53 7.08 -7.95
CA LEU A 45 3.92 7.51 -8.04
C LEU A 45 4.51 7.07 -9.39
N ASN A 46 5.00 8.02 -10.19
CA ASN A 46 5.67 7.70 -11.46
C ASN A 46 6.71 8.80 -11.80
N PRO A 47 8.01 8.48 -11.89
CA PRO A 47 8.60 7.15 -11.76
C PRO A 47 8.55 6.63 -10.32
N ARG A 48 8.48 5.31 -10.16
CA ARG A 48 8.51 4.64 -8.85
C ARG A 48 9.90 4.05 -8.56
N PRO A 49 10.27 3.81 -7.29
CA PRO A 49 11.46 3.04 -6.96
C PRO A 49 11.42 1.67 -7.61
N THR A 50 12.57 1.23 -8.13
CA THR A 50 12.78 -0.15 -8.53
C THR A 50 12.72 -1.06 -7.29
N GLN A 51 12.51 -2.36 -7.53
CA GLN A 51 12.54 -3.35 -6.45
C GLN A 51 13.86 -3.31 -5.65
N HIS A 52 15.00 -3.11 -6.33
CA HIS A 52 16.30 -3.03 -5.65
C HIS A 52 16.45 -1.79 -4.78
N GLU A 53 15.93 -0.64 -5.22
CA GLU A 53 15.97 0.60 -4.44
C GLU A 53 15.05 0.54 -3.22
N ILE A 54 13.82 0.04 -3.40
CA ILE A 54 12.86 -0.02 -2.29
C ILE A 54 13.24 -1.10 -1.26
N ALA A 55 13.90 -2.18 -1.68
CA ALA A 55 14.33 -3.28 -0.80
C ALA A 55 15.27 -2.82 0.31
N LYS A 56 16.06 -1.76 0.11
CA LYS A 56 16.97 -1.22 1.14
C LYS A 56 16.24 -0.72 2.39
N PHE A 57 14.95 -0.40 2.27
CA PHE A 57 14.11 0.08 3.37
C PHE A 57 13.33 -1.03 4.07
N TYR A 58 13.46 -2.28 3.62
CA TYR A 58 12.85 -3.45 4.25
C TYR A 58 13.94 -4.37 4.78
N GLU A 59 14.02 -4.56 6.10
CA GLU A 59 14.89 -5.58 6.67
C GLU A 59 14.35 -6.97 6.30
N ALA A 60 15.16 -7.76 5.59
CA ALA A 60 14.77 -9.00 4.94
C ALA A 60 14.46 -10.18 5.88
N LEU A 61 14.33 -9.96 7.20
CA LEU A 61 14.17 -11.05 8.16
C LEU A 61 12.72 -11.31 8.59
N ASP A 62 11.89 -10.27 8.79
CA ASP A 62 10.55 -10.46 9.40
C ASP A 62 9.40 -9.72 8.71
N TYR A 63 9.65 -8.95 7.63
CA TYR A 63 8.55 -8.36 6.88
C TYR A 63 7.91 -9.43 5.98
N ASP A 64 6.90 -10.11 6.53
CA ASP A 64 5.97 -10.96 5.78
C ASP A 64 4.69 -10.14 5.47
N PRO A 65 4.66 -9.34 4.38
CA PRO A 65 3.48 -8.57 4.01
C PRO A 65 2.29 -9.46 3.65
N PHE A 66 2.55 -10.75 3.38
CA PHE A 66 1.55 -11.68 2.88
C PHE A 66 1.79 -13.06 3.48
N ILE A 67 1.21 -13.33 4.65
CA ILE A 67 1.01 -14.70 5.17
C ILE A 67 0.35 -15.62 4.11
N THR A 68 -0.31 -15.03 3.10
CA THR A 68 -0.89 -15.71 1.93
C THR A 68 0.13 -16.15 0.86
N LEU A 69 1.35 -15.64 0.85
CA LEU A 69 2.43 -16.02 -0.09
C LEU A 69 3.38 -17.06 0.49
N LYS A 70 3.22 -17.49 1.75
CA LYS A 70 4.01 -18.59 2.31
C LYS A 70 3.72 -19.88 1.53
N PRO A 71 4.76 -20.59 1.04
CA PRO A 71 4.60 -21.81 0.22
C PRO A 71 3.92 -22.97 0.96
N SER A 72 3.89 -22.94 2.29
CA SER A 72 3.12 -23.88 3.12
C SER A 72 2.47 -23.13 4.28
N ALA A 73 1.14 -23.20 4.38
CA ALA A 73 0.43 -22.66 5.53
C ALA A 73 0.74 -23.53 6.76
N SER A 74 1.37 -22.95 7.79
CA SER A 74 1.53 -23.64 9.06
C SER A 74 0.19 -23.73 9.80
N LEU A 75 0.05 -24.68 10.73
CA LEU A 75 -1.13 -24.76 11.60
C LEU A 75 -1.37 -23.45 12.39
N GLN A 76 -0.29 -22.74 12.71
CA GLN A 76 -0.34 -21.42 13.34
C GLN A 76 -0.96 -20.38 12.40
N ASP A 77 -0.61 -20.38 11.11
CA ASP A 77 -1.20 -19.46 10.12
C ASP A 77 -2.70 -19.75 9.93
N TRP A 78 -3.12 -21.02 9.99
CA TRP A 78 -4.54 -21.39 9.92
C TRP A 78 -5.31 -20.90 11.15
N ALA A 79 -4.80 -21.15 12.35
CA ALA A 79 -5.41 -20.68 13.59
C ALA A 79 -5.50 -19.15 13.65
N TYR A 80 -4.43 -18.46 13.24
CA TYR A 80 -4.41 -17.00 13.12
C TYR A 80 -5.47 -16.49 12.14
N LYS A 81 -5.56 -17.08 10.93
CA LYS A 81 -6.57 -16.69 9.93
C LYS A 81 -7.98 -16.91 10.46
N PHE A 82 -8.24 -18.03 11.13
CA PHE A 82 -9.54 -18.33 11.72
C PHE A 82 -9.94 -17.31 12.79
N ILE A 83 -9.06 -17.07 13.78
CA ILE A 83 -9.30 -16.09 14.85
C ILE A 83 -9.49 -14.69 14.25
N ARG A 84 -8.64 -14.32 13.29
CA ARG A 84 -8.70 -13.02 12.63
C ARG A 84 -10.05 -12.80 11.96
N GLN A 85 -10.46 -13.73 11.10
CA GLN A 85 -11.66 -13.62 10.27
C GLN A 85 -12.96 -13.74 11.05
N PHE A 86 -13.05 -14.72 11.96
CA PHE A 86 -14.31 -15.04 12.63
C PHE A 86 -14.50 -14.35 13.97
N ILE A 87 -13.42 -13.96 14.65
CA ILE A 87 -13.51 -13.36 15.98
C ILE A 87 -13.14 -11.87 15.92
N SER A 88 -11.89 -11.57 15.57
CA SER A 88 -11.35 -10.21 15.76
C SER A 88 -11.95 -9.18 14.81
N LEU A 89 -12.13 -9.51 13.52
CA LEU A 89 -12.64 -8.56 12.53
C LEU A 89 -14.13 -8.28 12.75
N ARG A 90 -14.93 -9.29 13.08
CA ARG A 90 -16.35 -9.11 13.40
C ARG A 90 -16.54 -8.26 14.65
N TYR A 91 -15.73 -8.46 15.68
CA TYR A 91 -15.75 -7.65 16.90
C TYR A 91 -15.35 -6.20 16.62
N LYS A 92 -14.22 -5.98 15.92
CA LYS A 92 -13.75 -4.63 15.56
C LYS A 92 -14.76 -3.90 14.67
N ALA A 93 -15.33 -4.57 13.67
CA ALA A 93 -16.37 -3.99 12.81
C ALA A 93 -17.60 -3.59 13.62
N ARG A 94 -18.07 -4.44 14.55
CA ARG A 94 -19.17 -4.09 15.46
C ARG A 94 -18.87 -2.88 16.35
N ALA A 95 -17.65 -2.77 16.87
CA ALA A 95 -17.26 -1.63 17.71
C ALA A 95 -17.23 -0.32 16.92
N VAL A 96 -16.69 -0.34 15.69
CA VAL A 96 -16.70 0.82 14.78
C VAL A 96 -18.13 1.19 14.40
N LEU A 97 -18.96 0.23 13.97
CA LEU A 97 -20.35 0.49 13.58
C LEU A 97 -21.20 1.02 14.76
N LYS A 98 -20.99 0.51 15.99
CA LYS A 98 -21.64 1.05 17.19
C LYS A 98 -21.22 2.50 17.47
N ARG A 99 -19.95 2.84 17.27
CA ARG A 99 -19.45 4.20 17.48
C ARG A 99 -20.00 5.16 16.42
N VAL A 100 -20.06 4.73 15.16
CA VAL A 100 -20.69 5.49 14.06
C VAL A 100 -22.18 5.72 14.31
N SER A 101 -22.90 4.74 14.87
CA SER A 101 -24.31 4.94 15.24
C SER A 101 -24.52 5.89 16.42
N PHE A 102 -23.52 6.07 17.29
CA PHE A 102 -23.61 6.98 18.45
C PHE A 102 -23.31 8.43 18.09
N GLU A 103 -22.46 8.68 17.07
CA GLU A 103 -22.16 10.03 16.58
C GLU A 103 -23.22 10.58 15.59
N ALA A 104 -24.18 9.73 15.18
CA ALA A 104 -25.27 10.10 14.26
C ALA A 104 -26.61 10.41 14.98
N SER A 105 -26.60 10.66 16.29
CA SER A 105 -27.77 11.02 17.11
C SER A 105 -27.68 12.45 17.63
#